data_AF-A0A1E5GE34-F1
#
_entry.id   AF-A0A1E5GE34-F1
#
_cell.length_a   1.000
_cell.length_b   1.000
_cell.length_c   1.000
_cell.angle_alpha   90.00
_cell.angle_beta   90.00
_cell.angle_gamma   90.00
#
_symmetry.space_group_name_H-M   'P 1'
#
loop_
_entity.id
_entity.type
_entity.pdbx_description
1 polymer ?
#
loop_
_entity_poly.entity_id
_entity_poly.type
_entity_poly.pdbx_seq_one_letter_code
_entity_poly.pdbx_strand_id
1 'polypeptide(L)'
;MIKKIIELLVKVNRLYGSKIFDANEILELKENTKGMQTELSNLQSTINTLNVMKSKDTEELVSSFVGLYSDLNMIIDNVIEVKEFLVQGFPNMERIYEEQTGKKLDS
;
A
#
# COMPACT_ATOMS: atom_id res chain seq x y z
N MET A 1 -0.52 -5.11 7.03
CA MET A 1 -0.76 -6.00 5.87
C MET A 1 0.15 -5.62 4.70
N ILE A 2 0.10 -4.36 4.22
CA ILE A 2 0.95 -3.85 3.13
C ILE A 2 2.45 -3.98 3.38
N LYS A 3 2.93 -3.67 4.60
CA LYS A 3 4.34 -3.92 4.98
C LYS A 3 4.81 -5.35 4.65
N LYS A 4 3.98 -6.35 4.95
CA LYS A 4 4.28 -7.77 4.68
C LYS A 4 4.26 -8.08 3.18
N ILE A 5 3.38 -7.42 2.41
CA ILE A 5 3.36 -7.52 0.95
C ILE A 5 4.69 -7.00 0.39
N ILE A 6 5.13 -5.81 0.81
CA ILE A 6 6.39 -5.20 0.36
C ILE A 6 7.60 -6.06 0.73
N GLU A 7 7.64 -6.62 1.95
CA GLU A 7 8.68 -7.57 2.35
C GLU A 7 8.72 -8.82 1.44
N LEU A 8 7.56 -9.34 1.05
CA LEU A 8 7.49 -10.46 0.10
C LEU A 8 7.94 -10.04 -1.30
N LEU A 9 7.60 -8.85 -1.78
CA LEU A 9 8.05 -8.31 -3.06
C LEU A 9 9.56 -8.13 -3.08
N VAL A 10 10.16 -7.57 -2.02
CA VAL A 10 11.63 -7.49 -1.85
C VAL A 10 12.25 -8.89 -1.94
N LYS A 11 11.68 -9.85 -1.20
CA LYS A 11 12.19 -11.24 -1.18
C LYS A 11 12.14 -11.86 -2.58
N VAL A 12 11.00 -11.78 -3.25
CA VAL A 12 10.81 -12.36 -4.59
C VAL A 12 11.73 -11.68 -5.59
N ASN A 13 11.80 -10.34 -5.59
CA ASN A 13 12.70 -9.62 -6.51
C ASN A 13 14.17 -10.03 -6.33
N ARG A 14 14.63 -10.23 -5.08
CA ARG A 14 15.97 -10.74 -4.80
C ARG A 14 16.20 -12.16 -5.33
N LEU A 15 15.21 -13.06 -5.21
CA LEU A 15 15.33 -14.43 -5.74
C LEU A 15 15.54 -14.47 -7.25
N TYR A 16 15.01 -13.48 -7.97
CA TYR A 16 15.16 -13.34 -9.41
C TYR A 16 16.21 -12.30 -9.82
N GLY A 17 17.14 -11.95 -8.92
CA GLY A 17 18.27 -11.07 -9.23
C GLY A 17 17.87 -9.65 -9.60
N SER A 18 16.84 -9.11 -8.96
CA SER A 18 16.29 -7.76 -9.20
C SER A 18 15.78 -7.55 -10.64
N LYS A 19 15.34 -8.62 -11.31
CA LYS A 19 14.80 -8.54 -12.67
C LYS A 19 13.30 -8.20 -12.74
N ILE A 20 12.58 -8.26 -11.62
CA ILE A 20 11.13 -8.04 -11.58
C ILE A 20 10.82 -6.56 -11.40
N PHE A 21 11.55 -5.91 -10.50
CA PHE A 21 11.42 -4.48 -10.20
C PHE A 21 12.80 -3.86 -10.00
N ASP A 22 12.92 -2.54 -10.19
CA ASP A 22 14.14 -1.84 -9.78
C ASP A 22 14.27 -1.84 -8.25
N ALA A 23 15.50 -1.97 -7.74
CA ALA A 23 15.74 -2.03 -6.31
C ALA A 23 15.42 -0.70 -5.61
N ASN A 24 15.60 0.43 -6.29
CA ASN A 24 15.28 1.76 -5.76
C ASN A 24 13.76 1.97 -5.74
N GLU A 25 13.03 1.53 -6.76
CA GLU A 25 11.56 1.64 -6.79
C GLU A 25 10.92 0.86 -5.63
N ILE A 26 11.43 -0.34 -5.30
CA ILE A 26 10.96 -1.08 -4.12
C ILE A 26 11.25 -0.32 -2.82
N LEU A 27 12.40 0.35 -2.72
CA LEU A 27 12.76 1.13 -1.54
C LEU A 27 11.86 2.36 -1.41
N GLU A 28 11.61 3.07 -2.50
CA GLU A 28 10.68 4.22 -2.54
C GLU A 28 9.27 3.79 -2.11
N LEU A 29 8.74 2.70 -2.68
CA LEU A 29 7.45 2.14 -2.26
C LEU A 29 7.43 1.83 -0.75
N LYS A 30 8.52 1.25 -0.24
CA LYS A 30 8.64 0.95 1.19
C LYS A 30 8.62 2.22 2.04
N GLU A 31 9.29 3.28 1.62
CA GLU A 31 9.30 4.56 2.35
C GLU A 31 7.93 5.24 2.31
N ASN A 32 7.29 5.32 1.14
CA ASN A 32 5.96 5.93 0.99
C ASN A 32 4.92 5.24 1.88
N THR A 33 4.97 3.91 1.95
CA THR A 33 4.01 3.10 2.71
C THR A 33 4.30 2.98 4.21
N LYS A 34 5.40 3.56 4.73
CA LYS A 34 5.68 3.54 6.19
C LYS A 34 4.65 4.30 7.00
N GLY A 35 4.08 5.37 6.43
CA GLY A 35 3.04 6.17 7.09
C GLY A 35 1.83 5.31 7.47
N MET A 36 1.47 4.34 6.63
CA MET A 36 0.14 3.70 6.63
C MET A 36 -0.30 3.13 7.99
N GLN A 37 0.62 2.63 8.81
CA GLN A 37 0.28 2.13 10.14
C GLN A 37 -0.16 3.24 11.09
N THR A 38 0.48 4.41 10.99
CA THR A 38 0.10 5.61 11.72
C THR A 38 -1.28 6.08 11.29
N GLU A 39 -1.57 6.17 9.99
CA GLU A 39 -2.89 6.61 9.52
C GLU A 39 -4.00 5.61 9.89
N LEU A 40 -3.73 4.30 9.87
CA LEU A 40 -4.68 3.30 10.39
C LEU A 40 -4.95 3.48 11.90
N SER A 41 -3.93 3.83 12.67
CA SER A 41 -4.07 4.11 14.10
C SER A 41 -4.85 5.41 14.34
N ASN A 42 -4.59 6.45 13.56
CA ASN A 42 -5.30 7.73 13.62
C ASN A 42 -6.77 7.53 13.25
N LEU A 43 -7.04 6.78 12.19
CA LEU A 43 -8.39 6.43 11.77
C LEU A 43 -9.16 5.73 12.89
N GLN A 44 -8.54 4.75 13.55
CA GLN A 44 -9.15 4.06 14.69
C GLN A 44 -9.43 5.01 15.86
N SER A 45 -8.52 5.95 16.14
CA SER A 45 -8.72 6.98 17.17
C SER A 45 -9.91 7.87 16.84
N THR A 46 -9.99 8.38 15.60
CA THR A 46 -11.08 9.23 15.12
C THR A 46 -12.43 8.50 15.17
N ILE A 47 -12.46 7.22 14.79
CA ILE A 47 -13.66 6.36 14.91
C ILE A 47 -14.09 6.22 16.38
N ASN A 48 -13.14 6.02 17.30
CA ASN A 48 -13.45 5.89 18.72
C ASN A 48 -14.05 7.18 19.28
N THR A 49 -13.51 8.36 18.91
CA THR A 49 -14.07 9.66 19.28
C THR A 49 -15.53 9.78 18.84
N LEU A 50 -15.80 9.50 17.56
CA LEU A 50 -17.17 9.55 17.02
C LEU A 50 -18.12 8.56 17.71
N ASN A 51 -17.64 7.37 18.07
CA ASN A 51 -18.45 6.36 18.76
C ASN A 51 -18.85 6.75 20.18
N VAL A 52 -18.02 7.53 20.88
CA VAL A 52 -18.28 7.93 22.28
C VAL A 52 -18.80 9.36 22.42
N MET A 53 -19.03 10.06 21.31
CA MET A 53 -19.56 11.42 21.28
C MET A 53 -20.95 11.47 21.92
N LYS A 54 -21.11 12.32 22.95
CA LYS A 54 -22.37 12.44 23.74
C LYS A 54 -23.10 13.76 23.57
N SER A 55 -22.45 14.76 22.96
CA SER A 55 -22.98 16.10 22.76
C SER A 55 -23.00 16.47 21.28
N LYS A 56 -23.85 17.42 20.92
CA LYS A 56 -23.88 18.01 19.57
C LYS A 56 -22.78 19.07 19.40
N ASP A 57 -21.55 18.72 19.76
CA ASP A 57 -20.41 19.59 19.51
C ASP A 57 -20.09 19.55 18.01
N THR A 58 -20.37 20.68 17.35
CA THR A 58 -20.24 20.77 15.89
C THR A 58 -18.78 20.93 15.46
N GLU A 59 -17.94 21.53 16.30
CA GLU A 59 -16.50 21.67 16.01
C GLU A 59 -15.79 20.32 16.12
N GLU A 60 -16.11 19.56 17.17
CA GLU A 60 -15.60 18.19 17.35
C GLU A 60 -16.03 17.27 16.20
N LEU A 61 -17.28 17.40 15.75
CA LEU A 61 -17.81 16.63 14.61
C LEU A 61 -17.08 16.96 13.31
N VAL A 62 -16.92 18.25 12.96
CA VAL A 62 -16.22 18.66 11.73
C VAL A 62 -14.76 18.23 11.77
N SER A 63 -14.08 18.44 12.90
CA SER A 63 -12.68 18.00 13.08
C SER A 63 -12.53 16.49 12.87
N SER A 64 -13.42 15.69 13.47
CA SER A 64 -13.41 14.23 13.30
C SER A 64 -13.69 13.82 11.85
N PHE A 65 -14.62 14.47 11.15
CA PHE A 65 -14.89 14.20 9.74
C PHE A 65 -13.70 14.52 8.83
N VAL A 66 -13.02 15.65 9.06
CA VAL A 66 -11.81 16.02 8.32
C VAL A 66 -10.69 15.01 8.59
N GLY A 67 -10.52 14.58 9.85
CA GLY A 67 -9.58 13.53 10.23
C GLY A 67 -9.84 12.22 9.50
N LEU A 68 -11.08 11.71 9.54
CA LEU A 68 -11.49 10.50 8.82
C LEU A 68 -11.17 10.60 7.33
N TYR A 69 -11.55 11.71 6.70
CA TYR A 69 -11.32 11.92 5.27
C TYR A 69 -9.84 11.91 4.92
N SER A 70 -9.01 12.61 5.71
CA SER A 70 -7.57 12.67 5.51
C SER A 70 -6.92 11.30 5.66
N ASP A 71 -7.21 10.59 6.75
CA ASP A 71 -6.64 9.27 7.03
C ASP A 71 -7.03 8.25 5.95
N LEU A 72 -8.30 8.25 5.52
CA LEU A 72 -8.79 7.36 4.47
C LEU A 72 -8.14 7.65 3.11
N ASN A 73 -7.97 8.92 2.73
CA ASN A 73 -7.30 9.27 1.48
C ASN A 73 -5.85 8.78 1.47
N MET A 74 -5.08 9.02 2.53
CA MET A 74 -3.70 8.54 2.60
C MET A 74 -3.61 7.02 2.55
N ILE A 75 -4.55 6.31 3.17
CA ILE A 75 -4.66 4.85 3.10
C ILE A 75 -4.92 4.40 1.65
N ILE A 76 -5.86 5.06 0.96
CA ILE A 76 -6.23 4.73 -0.42
C ILE A 76 -5.06 5.00 -1.37
N ASP A 77 -4.40 6.14 -1.25
CA ASP A 77 -3.25 6.51 -2.09
C ASP A 77 -2.13 5.47 -1.95
N ASN A 78 -1.79 5.06 -0.72
CA ASN A 78 -0.82 3.99 -0.47
C ASN A 78 -1.23 2.65 -1.10
N VAL A 79 -2.52 2.29 -1.05
CA VAL A 79 -3.02 1.05 -1.68
C VAL A 79 -2.92 1.14 -3.20
N ILE A 80 -3.22 2.30 -3.78
CA ILE A 80 -3.12 2.55 -5.23
C ILE A 80 -1.66 2.44 -5.67
N GLU A 81 -0.73 3.08 -4.98
CA GLU A 81 0.71 3.00 -5.29
C GLU A 81 1.21 1.55 -5.28
N VAL A 82 0.87 0.77 -4.24
CA VAL A 82 1.24 -0.65 -4.18
C VAL A 82 0.63 -1.46 -5.33
N LYS A 83 -0.63 -1.18 -5.69
CA LYS A 83 -1.29 -1.82 -6.83
C LYS A 83 -0.57 -1.49 -8.14
N GLU A 84 -0.30 -0.22 -8.40
CA GLU A 84 0.37 0.22 -9.63
C GLU A 84 1.76 -0.37 -9.75
N PHE A 85 2.50 -0.38 -8.64
CA PHE A 85 3.80 -1.03 -8.57
C PHE A 85 3.72 -2.52 -8.92
N LEU A 86 2.76 -3.26 -8.36
CA LEU A 86 2.55 -4.67 -8.72
C LEU A 86 2.27 -4.86 -10.21
N VAL A 87 1.45 -3.98 -10.79
CA VAL A 87 1.09 -4.04 -12.22
C VAL A 87 2.31 -3.86 -13.11
N GLN A 88 3.21 -2.93 -12.76
CA GLN A 88 4.45 -2.70 -13.50
C GLN A 88 5.39 -3.91 -13.50
N GLY A 89 5.28 -4.79 -12.50
CA GLY A 89 6.09 -6.02 -12.42
C GLY A 89 5.61 -7.16 -13.32
N PHE A 90 4.36 -7.16 -13.77
CA PHE A 90 3.81 -8.29 -14.55
C PHE A 90 4.56 -8.59 -15.84
N PRO A 91 4.89 -7.60 -16.70
CA PRO A 91 5.65 -7.87 -17.93
C PRO A 91 7.01 -8.50 -17.65
N ASN A 92 7.67 -8.08 -16.57
CA ASN A 92 8.95 -8.66 -16.17
C ASN A 92 8.78 -10.11 -15.67
N MET A 93 7.71 -10.40 -14.93
CA MET A 93 7.36 -11.75 -14.51
C MET A 93 7.04 -12.67 -15.69
N GLU A 94 6.29 -12.18 -16.68
CA GLU A 94 5.98 -12.92 -17.92
C GLU A 94 7.26 -13.25 -18.70
N ARG A 95 8.16 -12.27 -18.85
CA ARG A 95 9.46 -12.48 -19.48
C ARG A 95 10.30 -13.52 -18.73
N ILE A 96 10.37 -13.44 -17.41
CA ILE A 96 11.10 -14.42 -16.59
C ILE A 96 10.48 -15.81 -16.75
N TYR A 97 9.14 -15.91 -16.78
CA TYR A 97 8.45 -17.17 -17.00
C TYR A 97 8.78 -17.78 -18.36
N GLU A 98 8.75 -16.98 -19.43
CA GLU A 98 9.11 -17.43 -20.78
C GLU A 98 10.59 -17.87 -20.84
N GLU A 99 11.50 -17.08 -20.27
CA GLU A 99 12.94 -17.40 -20.19
C GLU A 99 13.21 -18.73 -19.46
N GLN A 100 12.45 -19.05 -18.42
CA GLN A 100 12.68 -20.24 -17.58
C GLN A 100 11.95 -21.49 -18.06
N THR A 101 10.81 -21.33 -18.74
CA THR A 101 9.94 -22.46 -19.10
C THR A 101 9.85 -22.72 -20.60
N GLY A 102 10.24 -21.74 -21.43
CA GLY A 102 10.02 -21.75 -22.88
C GLY A 102 8.54 -21.64 -23.27
N LYS A 103 7.64 -21.33 -22.34
CA LYS A 103 6.21 -21.17 -22.56
C LYS A 103 5.81 -19.71 -22.44
N LYS A 104 4.82 -19.29 -23.21
CA LYS A 104 4.14 -18.02 -23.00
C LYS A 104 3.03 -18.21 -21.97
N LEU A 105 2.82 -17.19 -21.14
CA LEU A 105 1.63 -17.11 -20.30
C LEU A 105 0.46 -16.80 -21.24
N ASP A 106 -0.44 -17.76 -21.43
CA ASP A 106 -1.69 -17.52 -22.16
C ASP A 106 -2.57 -16.61 -21.29
N SER A 107 -2.90 -15.42 -21.80
CA SER A 107 -3.74 -14.41 -21.15
C SER A 107 -5.23 -14.59 -21.44
#